data_AF-A0A4R1HLK5-F1
#
_entry.id   AF-A0A4R1HLK5-F1
#
_cell.length_a   1.000
_cell.length_b   1.000
_cell.length_c   1.000
_cell.angle_alpha   90.00
_cell.angle_beta   90.00
_cell.angle_gamma   90.00
#
_symmetry.space_group_name_H-M   'P 1'
#
loop_
_entity.id
_entity.type
_entity.pdbx_description
1 polymer ?
#
loop_
_entity_poly.entity_id
_entity_poly.type
_entity_poly.pdbx_seq_one_letter_code
_entity_poly.pdbx_strand_id
1 'polypeptide(L)'
;MRVAESAPEPRSVLLWAVLGLEAGDFRRVLDPHWRVVAVLGSSDLAVMTPLLLTVAHGLWALARGDVLRAKESFGSAVRRLPKAYRLPDPGDGCPRAALRPAPESDDVDDAVARLARLLWREQHGIDRLTIRVKEIEPADAFLEAIGQEATWTTHDIFFLAAVRDRRHTRFPVPTPRQRKALCERATVIVRLDRPNAGPVDLSSRVWRMAGGYEAWFAELIAYLGEAESPAPWRNARGAETVPVRPGCQRLWEHARGARGDRIAWT
;
A
#
# COMPACT_ATOMS: atom_id res chain seq x y z
N MET A 1 25.15 25.77 -26.67
CA MET A 1 23.90 25.30 -27.31
C MET A 1 23.17 24.47 -26.26
N ARG A 2 22.12 25.01 -25.61
CA ARG A 2 21.31 24.22 -24.67
C ARG A 2 20.43 23.29 -25.51
N VAL A 3 20.63 21.98 -25.37
CA VAL A 3 19.70 20.99 -25.90
C VAL A 3 18.37 21.28 -25.23
N ALA A 4 17.36 21.68 -26.01
CA ALA A 4 16.00 21.77 -25.50
C ALA A 4 15.59 20.36 -25.11
N GLU A 5 15.52 20.08 -23.80
CA GLU A 5 14.90 18.85 -23.31
C GLU A 5 13.46 18.84 -23.82
N SER A 6 13.18 17.98 -24.80
CA SER A 6 11.84 17.76 -25.31
C SER A 6 10.95 17.38 -24.12
N ALA A 7 9.88 18.14 -23.89
CA ALA A 7 8.92 17.81 -22.86
C ALA A 7 8.47 16.34 -23.02
N PRO A 8 8.45 15.54 -21.95
CA PRO A 8 8.08 14.13 -22.05
C PRO A 8 6.68 13.99 -22.66
N GLU A 9 6.54 13.08 -23.62
CA GLU A 9 5.24 12.87 -24.30
C GLU A 9 4.14 12.57 -23.27
N PRO A 10 2.95 13.19 -23.36
CA PRO A 10 1.87 13.03 -22.38
C PRO A 10 1.44 11.57 -22.11
N ARG A 11 1.62 10.69 -23.10
CA ARG A 11 1.38 9.23 -22.97
C ARG A 11 2.37 8.56 -22.03
N SER A 12 3.65 8.89 -22.16
CA SER A 12 4.69 8.42 -21.24
C SER A 12 4.36 8.87 -19.82
N VAL A 13 3.88 10.11 -19.65
CA VAL A 13 3.54 10.71 -18.35
C VAL A 13 2.43 9.93 -17.64
N LEU A 14 1.33 9.56 -18.32
CA LEU A 14 0.25 8.74 -17.74
C LEU A 14 0.78 7.37 -17.26
N LEU A 15 1.47 6.65 -18.13
CA LEU A 15 2.01 5.32 -17.81
C LEU A 15 3.06 5.37 -16.69
N TRP A 16 3.93 6.40 -16.69
CA TRP A 16 4.88 6.64 -15.61
C TRP A 16 4.19 6.92 -14.26
N ALA A 17 3.08 7.65 -14.26
CA ALA A 17 2.30 7.86 -13.03
C ALA A 17 1.67 6.57 -12.53
N VAL A 18 1.08 5.75 -13.42
CA VAL A 18 0.50 4.46 -13.03
C VAL A 18 1.58 3.52 -12.50
N LEU A 19 2.70 3.37 -13.22
CA LEU A 19 3.89 2.61 -12.77
C LEU A 19 4.38 3.10 -11.40
N GLY A 20 4.46 4.42 -11.23
CA GLY A 20 4.79 5.06 -9.97
C GLY A 20 3.85 4.59 -8.87
N LEU A 21 2.54 4.78 -9.03
CA LEU A 21 1.53 4.40 -8.05
C LEU A 21 1.50 2.88 -7.76
N GLU A 22 1.73 2.02 -8.74
CA GLU A 22 1.86 0.57 -8.55
C GLU A 22 3.04 0.20 -7.65
N ALA A 23 4.17 0.89 -7.83
CA ALA A 23 5.33 0.81 -6.96
C ALA A 23 5.13 1.55 -5.63
N GLY A 24 4.06 2.34 -5.51
CA GLY A 24 3.69 3.16 -4.36
C GLY A 24 4.14 4.63 -4.42
N ASP A 25 4.75 5.10 -5.53
CA ASP A 25 5.28 6.48 -5.69
C ASP A 25 4.17 7.47 -5.98
N PHE A 26 3.39 7.79 -4.95
CA PHE A 26 2.34 8.79 -5.06
C PHE A 26 2.88 10.23 -5.12
N ARG A 27 4.11 10.48 -4.69
CA ARG A 27 4.64 11.85 -4.48
C ARG A 27 4.73 12.64 -5.78
N ARG A 28 5.13 11.98 -6.87
CA ARG A 28 5.18 12.62 -8.20
C ARG A 28 3.80 13.06 -8.65
N VAL A 29 2.78 12.23 -8.43
CA VAL A 29 1.38 12.55 -8.75
C VAL A 29 0.82 13.66 -7.85
N LEU A 30 1.29 13.74 -6.60
CA LEU A 30 0.91 14.80 -5.65
C LEU A 30 1.66 16.12 -5.85
N ASP A 31 2.76 16.15 -6.61
CA ASP A 31 3.52 17.38 -6.81
C ASP A 31 2.65 18.40 -7.60
N PRO A 32 2.53 19.65 -7.14
CA PRO A 32 1.76 20.67 -7.85
C PRO A 32 2.20 20.89 -9.31
N HIS A 33 3.49 20.73 -9.61
CA HIS A 33 4.02 20.84 -10.98
C HIS A 33 3.49 19.73 -11.89
N TRP A 34 3.23 18.54 -11.33
CA TRP A 34 2.60 17.46 -12.07
C TRP A 34 1.20 17.84 -12.57
N ARG A 35 0.42 18.56 -11.74
CA ARG A 35 -0.92 19.02 -12.12
C ARG A 35 -0.87 19.99 -13.29
N VAL A 36 0.14 20.85 -13.35
CA VAL A 36 0.35 21.78 -14.47
C VAL A 36 0.67 21.00 -15.74
N VAL A 37 1.56 20.02 -15.68
CA VAL A 37 1.88 19.14 -16.82
C VAL A 37 0.66 18.33 -17.27
N ALA A 38 -0.16 17.87 -16.31
CA ALA A 38 -1.35 17.08 -16.60
C ALA A 38 -2.50 17.89 -17.23
N VAL A 39 -2.70 19.13 -16.79
CA VAL A 39 -3.71 20.05 -17.34
C VAL A 39 -3.31 20.57 -18.73
N LEU A 40 -2.01 20.71 -18.99
CA LEU A 40 -1.47 21.12 -20.29
C LEU A 40 -1.21 19.93 -21.24
N GLY A 41 -1.42 18.70 -20.77
CA GLY A 41 -1.20 17.46 -21.52
C GLY A 41 -2.37 17.07 -22.43
N SER A 42 -2.40 15.80 -22.87
CA SER A 42 -3.50 15.26 -23.68
C SER A 42 -4.83 15.24 -22.93
N SER A 43 -5.95 15.21 -23.67
CA SER A 43 -7.31 15.06 -23.12
C SER A 43 -7.41 13.91 -22.13
N ASP A 44 -6.75 12.79 -22.42
CA ASP A 44 -6.84 11.56 -21.64
C ASP A 44 -6.14 11.70 -20.29
N LEU A 45 -4.99 12.39 -20.25
CA LEU A 45 -4.29 12.67 -19.00
C LEU A 45 -5.11 13.61 -18.10
N ALA A 46 -5.77 14.62 -18.68
CA ALA A 46 -6.66 15.50 -17.94
C ALA A 46 -7.86 14.73 -17.34
N VAL A 47 -8.47 13.81 -18.10
CA VAL A 47 -9.57 12.95 -17.64
C VAL A 47 -9.14 12.00 -16.52
N MET A 48 -7.92 11.45 -16.60
CA MET A 48 -7.40 10.48 -15.63
C MET A 48 -6.83 11.13 -14.36
N THR A 49 -6.45 12.41 -14.42
CA THR A 49 -5.83 13.14 -13.31
C THR A 49 -6.60 13.06 -12.00
N PRO A 50 -7.94 13.26 -11.94
CA PRO A 50 -8.70 13.12 -10.71
C PRO A 50 -8.63 11.71 -10.12
N LEU A 51 -8.61 10.67 -10.94
CA LEU A 51 -8.48 9.28 -10.47
C LEU A 51 -7.07 9.06 -9.90
N LEU A 52 -6.02 9.43 -10.64
CA LEU A 52 -4.63 9.33 -10.19
C LEU A 52 -4.40 10.06 -8.86
N LEU A 53 -4.90 11.29 -8.73
CA LEU A 53 -4.82 12.07 -7.49
C LEU A 53 -5.56 11.38 -6.34
N THR A 54 -6.75 10.83 -6.59
CA THR A 54 -7.51 10.14 -5.53
C THR A 54 -6.77 8.90 -5.04
N VAL A 55 -6.19 8.12 -5.95
CA VAL A 55 -5.35 6.96 -5.62
C VAL A 55 -4.10 7.38 -4.85
N ALA A 56 -3.42 8.43 -5.32
CA ALA A 56 -2.23 8.98 -4.68
C ALA A 56 -2.50 9.47 -3.25
N HIS A 57 -3.63 10.13 -3.03
CA HIS A 57 -4.09 10.55 -1.70
C HIS A 57 -4.39 9.35 -0.79
N GLY A 58 -4.99 8.28 -1.33
CA GLY A 58 -5.23 7.04 -0.59
C GLY A 58 -3.93 6.35 -0.17
N LEU A 59 -2.97 6.24 -1.09
CA LEU A 59 -1.63 5.71 -0.78
C LEU A 59 -0.88 6.57 0.23
N TRP A 60 -1.02 7.90 0.15
CA TRP A 60 -0.41 8.82 1.12
C TRP A 60 -1.04 8.70 2.51
N ALA A 61 -2.37 8.60 2.61
CA ALA A 61 -3.07 8.36 3.86
C ALA A 61 -2.62 7.03 4.49
N LEU A 62 -2.54 5.99 3.67
CA LEU A 62 -2.07 4.67 4.08
C LEU A 62 -0.61 4.71 4.56
N ALA A 63 0.29 5.41 3.85
CA ALA A 63 1.69 5.58 4.27
C ALA A 63 1.84 6.30 5.62
N ARG A 64 0.83 7.09 6.02
CA ARG A 64 0.74 7.74 7.33
C ARG A 64 0.00 6.90 8.38
N GLY A 65 -0.52 5.73 8.01
CA GLY A 65 -1.32 4.88 8.88
C GLY A 65 -2.77 5.33 9.07
N ASP A 66 -3.25 6.26 8.25
CA ASP A 66 -4.64 6.71 8.28
C ASP A 66 -5.50 5.77 7.42
N VAL A 67 -5.80 4.60 8.00
CA VAL A 67 -6.51 3.50 7.31
C VAL A 67 -7.92 3.93 6.89
N LEU A 68 -8.60 4.75 7.69
CA LEU A 68 -9.95 5.26 7.37
C LEU A 68 -9.92 6.15 6.13
N ARG A 69 -9.07 7.17 6.13
CA ARG A 69 -8.94 8.07 4.99
C ARG A 69 -8.43 7.34 3.75
N ALA A 70 -7.58 6.32 3.92
CA ALA A 70 -7.18 5.44 2.82
C ALA A 70 -8.39 4.68 2.25
N LYS A 71 -9.21 4.03 3.10
CA LYS A 71 -10.45 3.35 2.68
C LYS A 71 -11.39 4.28 1.91
N GLU A 72 -11.66 5.47 2.44
CA GLU A 72 -12.52 6.47 1.80
C GLU A 72 -11.97 6.91 0.43
N SER A 73 -10.67 7.20 0.37
CA SER A 73 -10.00 7.61 -0.86
C SER A 73 -10.06 6.50 -1.91
N PHE A 74 -9.76 5.25 -1.54
CA PHE A 74 -9.83 4.13 -2.48
C PHE A 74 -11.26 3.84 -2.93
N GLY A 75 -12.25 3.92 -2.04
CA GLY A 75 -13.67 3.84 -2.42
C GLY A 75 -14.07 4.92 -3.42
N SER A 76 -13.64 6.16 -3.20
CA SER A 76 -13.86 7.28 -4.14
C SER A 76 -13.18 7.03 -5.49
N ALA A 77 -11.97 6.48 -5.50
CA ALA A 77 -11.27 6.11 -6.71
C ALA A 77 -11.99 5.00 -7.49
N VAL A 78 -12.50 3.96 -6.80
CA VAL A 78 -13.28 2.89 -7.44
C VAL A 78 -14.56 3.45 -8.09
N ARG A 79 -15.23 4.42 -7.45
CA ARG A 79 -16.42 5.09 -8.05
C ARG A 79 -16.09 5.84 -9.34
N ARG A 80 -14.82 6.11 -9.64
CA ARG A 80 -14.35 6.79 -10.86
C ARG A 80 -13.90 5.82 -11.96
N LEU A 81 -13.55 4.57 -11.64
CA LEU A 81 -13.20 3.54 -12.64
C LEU A 81 -14.38 3.24 -13.59
N PRO A 82 -14.22 2.70 -14.81
CA PRO A 82 -15.37 2.24 -15.59
C PRO A 82 -16.17 1.13 -14.89
N LYS A 83 -17.46 1.01 -15.20
CA LYS A 83 -18.39 0.06 -14.53
C LYS A 83 -17.87 -1.39 -14.52
N ALA A 84 -17.18 -1.81 -15.59
CA ALA A 84 -16.61 -3.16 -15.71
C ALA A 84 -15.58 -3.52 -14.61
N TYR A 85 -14.93 -2.50 -14.03
CA TYR A 85 -13.91 -2.62 -12.98
C TYR A 85 -14.45 -2.34 -11.58
N ARG A 86 -15.78 -2.30 -11.41
CA ARG A 86 -16.42 -2.09 -10.11
C ARG A 86 -17.19 -3.34 -9.71
N LEU A 87 -17.08 -3.72 -8.44
CA LEU A 87 -17.98 -4.66 -7.79
C LEU A 87 -18.97 -3.88 -6.91
N PRO A 88 -20.20 -4.39 -6.74
CA PRO A 88 -21.17 -3.82 -5.81
C PRO A 88 -20.62 -3.78 -4.39
N ASP A 89 -21.15 -2.85 -3.60
CA ASP A 89 -20.81 -2.61 -2.21
C ASP A 89 -21.08 -3.87 -1.34
N PRO A 90 -20.08 -4.40 -0.60
CA PRO A 90 -20.25 -5.58 0.24
C PRO A 90 -20.99 -5.31 1.57
N GLY A 91 -21.58 -4.12 1.75
CA GLY A 91 -22.35 -3.74 2.94
C GLY A 91 -21.62 -2.79 3.89
N ASP A 92 -20.44 -2.30 3.50
CA ASP A 92 -19.62 -1.36 4.27
C ASP A 92 -19.65 0.08 3.70
N GLY A 93 -20.42 0.34 2.64
CA GLY A 93 -20.53 1.66 2.02
C GLY A 93 -19.43 1.94 0.98
N CYS A 94 -18.48 1.01 0.80
CA CYS A 94 -17.25 1.22 0.05
C CYS A 94 -17.18 0.29 -1.18
N PRO A 95 -17.34 0.81 -2.41
CA PRO A 95 -17.30 -0.02 -3.61
C PRO A 95 -15.92 -0.62 -3.81
N ARG A 96 -15.89 -1.83 -4.38
CA ARG A 96 -14.66 -2.61 -4.56
C ARG A 96 -14.21 -2.61 -6.01
N ALA A 97 -12.90 -2.54 -6.23
CA ALA A 97 -12.34 -2.76 -7.56
C ALA A 97 -12.58 -4.23 -7.98
N ALA A 98 -12.77 -4.46 -9.27
CA ALA A 98 -12.83 -5.80 -9.85
C ALA A 98 -11.51 -6.11 -10.58
N LEU A 99 -10.99 -7.33 -10.41
CA LEU A 99 -9.92 -7.83 -11.26
C LEU A 99 -10.49 -8.21 -12.63
N ARG A 100 -10.07 -7.48 -13.67
CA ARG A 100 -10.38 -7.79 -15.06
C ARG A 100 -9.09 -7.75 -15.89
N PRO A 101 -8.98 -8.57 -16.94
CA PRO A 101 -7.90 -8.41 -17.92
C PRO A 101 -8.01 -7.01 -18.53
N ALA A 102 -6.86 -6.43 -18.87
CA ALA A 102 -6.86 -5.22 -19.70
C ALA A 102 -7.44 -5.62 -21.07
N PRO A 103 -8.34 -4.82 -21.66
CA PRO A 103 -8.69 -5.03 -23.06
C PRO A 103 -7.44 -4.85 -23.93
N GLU A 104 -7.41 -5.47 -25.10
CA GLU A 104 -6.28 -5.38 -26.04
C GLU A 104 -6.15 -3.99 -26.71
N SER A 105 -6.93 -3.00 -26.25
CA SER A 105 -6.97 -1.64 -26.78
C SER A 105 -6.18 -0.65 -25.92
N ASP A 106 -5.84 0.47 -26.57
CA ASP A 106 -5.38 1.80 -26.09
C ASP A 106 -4.74 1.93 -24.68
N ASP A 107 -3.69 2.73 -24.59
CA ASP A 107 -2.89 2.96 -23.37
C ASP A 107 -3.74 3.43 -22.16
N VAL A 108 -4.85 4.11 -22.41
CA VAL A 108 -5.80 4.57 -21.37
C VAL A 108 -6.53 3.38 -20.74
N ASP A 109 -6.95 2.40 -21.53
CA ASP A 109 -7.63 1.22 -21.01
C ASP A 109 -6.66 0.33 -20.21
N ASP A 110 -5.40 0.22 -20.64
CA ASP A 110 -4.35 -0.43 -19.86
C ASP A 110 -4.13 0.31 -18.52
N ALA A 111 -3.99 1.64 -18.55
CA ALA A 111 -3.84 2.45 -17.35
C ALA A 111 -5.01 2.26 -16.37
N VAL A 112 -6.25 2.20 -16.87
CA VAL A 112 -7.44 1.93 -16.06
C VAL A 112 -7.40 0.52 -15.44
N ALA A 113 -7.07 -0.50 -16.24
CA ALA A 113 -6.99 -1.88 -15.76
C ALA A 113 -5.94 -2.02 -14.64
N ARG A 114 -4.80 -1.35 -14.81
CA ARG A 114 -3.71 -1.31 -13.84
C ARG A 114 -4.07 -0.57 -12.56
N LEU A 115 -4.75 0.57 -12.66
CA LEU A 115 -5.29 1.28 -11.49
C LEU A 115 -6.35 0.46 -10.77
N ALA A 116 -7.18 -0.31 -11.47
CA ALA A 116 -8.14 -1.22 -10.86
C ALA A 116 -7.43 -2.35 -10.09
N ARG A 117 -6.37 -2.95 -10.65
CA ARG A 117 -5.54 -3.97 -9.95
C ARG A 117 -4.86 -3.39 -8.71
N LEU A 118 -4.31 -2.18 -8.83
CA LEU A 118 -3.74 -1.45 -7.70
C LEU A 118 -4.79 -1.23 -6.60
N LEU A 119 -5.95 -0.67 -6.94
CA LEU A 119 -7.03 -0.44 -5.98
C LEU A 119 -7.50 -1.73 -5.32
N TRP A 120 -7.66 -2.80 -6.11
CA TRP A 120 -8.02 -4.11 -5.60
C TRP A 120 -6.99 -4.62 -4.57
N ARG A 121 -5.69 -4.52 -4.89
CA ARG A 121 -4.59 -4.90 -4.00
C ARG A 121 -4.65 -4.14 -2.68
N GLU A 122 -4.80 -2.82 -2.74
CA GLU A 122 -4.82 -1.96 -1.55
C GLU A 122 -6.07 -2.20 -0.69
N GLN A 123 -7.25 -2.34 -1.32
CA GLN A 123 -8.50 -2.67 -0.62
C GLN A 123 -8.42 -4.04 0.07
N HIS A 124 -7.92 -5.06 -0.62
CA HIS A 124 -7.78 -6.41 -0.05
C HIS A 124 -6.74 -6.45 1.08
N GLY A 125 -5.65 -5.68 0.96
CA GLY A 125 -4.66 -5.55 2.00
C GLY A 125 -5.25 -4.96 3.28
N ILE A 126 -6.03 -3.88 3.15
CA ILE A 126 -6.75 -3.28 4.27
C ILE A 126 -7.78 -4.26 4.87
N ASP A 127 -8.53 -4.99 4.05
CA ASP A 127 -9.51 -5.95 4.58
C ASP A 127 -8.85 -7.05 5.40
N ARG A 128 -7.70 -7.58 4.98
CA ARG A 128 -6.98 -8.60 5.75
C ARG A 128 -6.46 -8.10 7.08
N LEU A 129 -6.01 -6.84 7.13
CA LEU A 129 -5.67 -6.18 8.39
C LEU A 129 -6.87 -6.17 9.34
N THR A 130 -8.09 -6.02 8.81
CA THR A 130 -9.31 -5.99 9.63
C THR A 130 -9.93 -7.35 9.94
N ILE A 131 -9.98 -8.29 8.98
CA ILE A 131 -10.69 -9.58 9.14
C ILE A 131 -10.00 -10.48 10.17
N ARG A 132 -8.66 -10.54 10.20
CA ARG A 132 -7.97 -11.44 11.15
C ARG A 132 -8.05 -10.94 12.59
N VAL A 133 -8.23 -9.64 12.77
CA VAL A 133 -8.41 -8.98 14.08
C VAL A 133 -9.75 -9.34 14.74
N LYS A 134 -10.77 -9.69 13.94
CA LYS A 134 -12.11 -10.09 14.41
C LYS A 134 -12.09 -11.37 15.23
N GLU A 135 -11.23 -12.33 14.87
CA GLU A 135 -11.31 -13.73 15.30
C GLU A 135 -10.41 -14.09 16.49
N ILE A 136 -9.58 -13.17 16.97
CA ILE A 136 -8.55 -13.44 17.99
C ILE A 136 -8.63 -12.50 19.19
N GLU A 137 -7.94 -12.84 20.28
CA GLU A 137 -7.88 -11.99 21.48
C GLU A 137 -7.30 -10.60 21.15
N PRO A 138 -7.76 -9.51 21.79
CA PRO A 138 -7.32 -8.15 21.44
C PRO A 138 -5.79 -7.93 21.43
N ALA A 139 -5.06 -8.61 22.32
CA ALA A 139 -3.61 -8.55 22.39
C ALA A 139 -2.93 -9.20 21.18
N ASP A 140 -3.43 -10.36 20.75
CA ASP A 140 -2.95 -11.08 19.57
C ASP A 140 -3.35 -10.35 18.30
N ALA A 141 -4.54 -9.75 18.28
CA ALA A 141 -5.02 -8.89 17.20
C ALA A 141 -4.12 -7.67 17.00
N PHE A 142 -3.68 -7.07 18.11
CA PHE A 142 -2.76 -5.96 18.08
C PHE A 142 -1.34 -6.38 17.63
N LEU A 143 -0.85 -7.53 18.08
CA LEU A 143 0.41 -8.13 17.62
C LEU A 143 0.40 -8.42 16.13
N GLU A 144 -0.68 -9.01 15.62
CA GLU A 144 -0.85 -9.31 14.21
C GLU A 144 -0.99 -8.04 13.37
N ALA A 145 -1.68 -7.01 13.86
CA ALA A 145 -1.75 -5.72 13.18
C ALA A 145 -0.36 -5.06 13.06
N ILE A 146 0.47 -5.11 14.12
CA ILE A 146 1.88 -4.70 14.04
C ILE A 146 2.63 -5.60 13.03
N GLY A 147 2.39 -6.92 13.09
CA GLY A 147 2.69 -7.99 12.13
C GLY A 147 2.73 -7.51 10.68
N GLN A 148 1.52 -7.21 10.24
CA GLN A 148 1.21 -6.88 8.86
C GLN A 148 1.65 -5.45 8.52
N GLU A 149 1.52 -4.49 9.44
CA GLU A 149 1.95 -3.10 9.24
C GLU A 149 3.45 -2.96 8.98
N ALA A 150 4.30 -3.66 9.75
CA ALA A 150 5.73 -3.59 9.50
C ALA A 150 6.19 -4.44 8.30
N THR A 151 5.42 -5.44 7.87
CA THR A 151 5.60 -6.05 6.54
C THR A 151 5.43 -5.00 5.43
N TRP A 152 4.40 -4.16 5.55
CA TRP A 152 4.05 -3.13 4.56
C TRP A 152 5.00 -1.93 4.58
N THR A 153 5.37 -1.48 5.77
CA THR A 153 6.11 -0.22 5.97
C THR A 153 7.64 -0.38 5.98
N THR A 154 8.19 -1.51 6.45
CA THR A 154 9.65 -1.65 6.67
C THR A 154 10.44 -1.70 5.36
N HIS A 155 9.82 -2.10 4.25
CA HIS A 155 10.49 -2.30 2.97
C HIS A 155 9.97 -1.42 1.84
N ASP A 156 9.01 -0.54 2.13
CA ASP A 156 8.48 0.44 1.19
C ASP A 156 9.62 1.10 0.39
N ILE A 157 9.50 1.13 -0.95
CA ILE A 157 10.56 1.63 -1.82
C ILE A 157 10.88 3.12 -1.55
N PHE A 158 9.95 3.89 -1.00
CA PHE A 158 10.16 5.28 -0.58
C PHE A 158 10.82 5.40 0.78
N PHE A 159 10.70 4.39 1.65
CA PHE A 159 11.52 4.33 2.85
C PHE A 159 13.01 4.25 2.47
N LEU A 160 13.38 3.29 1.61
CA LEU A 160 14.77 3.16 1.16
C LEU A 160 15.25 4.40 0.41
N ALA A 161 14.39 5.02 -0.41
CA ALA A 161 14.72 6.24 -1.12
C ALA A 161 14.87 7.45 -0.19
N ALA A 162 13.99 7.64 0.80
CA ALA A 162 14.04 8.77 1.74
C ALA A 162 15.20 8.64 2.75
N VAL A 163 15.58 7.42 3.15
CA VAL A 163 16.79 7.22 3.97
C VAL A 163 18.06 7.57 3.18
N ARG A 164 18.08 7.27 1.87
CA ARG A 164 19.22 7.58 0.99
C ARG A 164 19.26 9.04 0.55
N ASP A 165 18.11 9.67 0.36
CA ASP A 165 17.99 11.03 -0.14
C ASP A 165 17.41 11.97 0.92
N ARG A 166 18.26 12.38 1.87
CA ARG A 166 17.90 13.33 2.95
C ARG A 166 17.66 14.76 2.46
N ARG A 167 17.81 15.06 1.16
CA ARG A 167 17.89 16.43 0.65
C ARG A 167 16.70 16.89 -0.20
N HIS A 168 15.79 16.02 -0.65
CA HIS A 168 14.80 16.40 -1.68
C HIS A 168 13.33 16.00 -1.49
N THR A 169 12.90 15.51 -0.32
CA THR A 169 11.47 15.20 -0.13
C THR A 169 10.70 16.38 0.45
N ARG A 170 9.95 17.12 -0.39
CA ARG A 170 8.95 18.14 0.03
C ARG A 170 7.90 17.58 1.00
N PHE A 171 7.70 16.26 0.99
CA PHE A 171 6.93 15.53 1.98
C PHE A 171 7.91 14.81 2.90
N PRO A 172 8.13 15.24 4.14
CA PRO A 172 8.79 14.39 5.10
C PRO A 172 7.94 13.12 5.18
N VAL A 173 8.53 11.97 4.85
CA VAL A 173 7.95 10.67 5.17
C VAL A 173 8.63 10.22 6.45
N PRO A 174 8.22 10.70 7.64
CA PRO A 174 8.54 9.98 8.85
C PRO A 174 7.58 8.79 8.85
N THR A 175 8.08 7.61 8.49
CA THR A 175 7.57 6.40 9.12
C THR A 175 8.55 6.09 10.23
N PRO A 176 8.30 6.59 11.46
CA PRO A 176 9.17 6.25 12.56
C PRO A 176 9.03 4.73 12.73
N ARG A 177 10.14 4.01 12.59
CA ARG A 177 10.32 2.64 13.14
C ARG A 177 10.20 2.62 14.67
N GLN A 178 9.88 3.77 15.26
CA GLN A 178 9.68 3.94 16.68
C GLN A 178 8.40 3.21 17.06
N ARG A 179 8.51 2.41 18.12
CA ARG A 179 7.42 1.73 18.83
C ARG A 179 6.09 2.49 18.79
N LYS A 180 6.11 3.78 19.15
CA LYS A 180 4.91 4.63 19.21
C LYS A 180 4.10 4.62 17.90
N ALA A 181 4.75 4.81 16.76
CA ALA A 181 4.05 4.93 15.47
C ALA A 181 3.48 3.59 14.99
N LEU A 182 4.18 2.47 15.22
CA LEU A 182 3.66 1.14 14.91
C LEU A 182 2.45 0.80 15.81
N CYS A 183 2.54 1.12 17.09
CA CYS A 183 1.46 0.92 18.04
C CYS A 183 0.23 1.77 17.70
N GLU A 184 0.40 3.07 17.37
CA GLU A 184 -0.70 3.95 16.97
C GLU A 184 -1.46 3.39 15.76
N ARG A 185 -0.75 2.88 14.75
CA ARG A 185 -1.37 2.27 13.55
C ARG A 185 -2.12 0.98 13.86
N ALA A 186 -1.51 0.09 14.64
CA ALA A 186 -2.15 -1.14 15.08
C ALA A 186 -3.41 -0.85 15.92
N THR A 187 -3.38 0.18 16.77
CA THR A 187 -4.56 0.62 17.54
C THR A 187 -5.70 1.05 16.61
N VAL A 188 -5.40 1.78 15.53
CA VAL A 188 -6.43 2.16 14.55
C VAL A 188 -7.08 0.93 13.93
N ILE A 189 -6.29 -0.05 13.47
CA ILE A 189 -6.81 -1.29 12.88
C ILE A 189 -7.74 -2.02 13.86
N VAL A 190 -7.31 -2.19 15.11
CA VAL A 190 -8.12 -2.84 16.15
C VAL A 190 -9.41 -2.06 16.44
N ARG A 191 -9.36 -0.73 16.45
CA ARG A 191 -10.57 0.11 16.65
C ARG A 191 -11.55 0.05 15.48
N LEU A 192 -11.06 -0.09 14.25
CA LEU A 192 -11.94 -0.27 13.08
C LEU A 192 -12.73 -1.56 13.15
N ASP A 193 -12.11 -2.58 13.69
CA ASP A 193 -12.70 -3.89 13.81
C ASP A 193 -13.58 -4.02 15.07
N ARG A 194 -13.13 -3.39 16.16
CA ARG A 194 -13.78 -3.41 17.48
C ARG A 194 -13.92 -1.98 18.03
N PRO A 195 -14.86 -1.18 17.50
CA PRO A 195 -15.03 0.22 17.91
C PRO A 195 -15.34 0.39 19.40
N ASN A 196 -15.93 -0.64 20.02
CA ASN A 196 -16.32 -0.67 21.42
C ASN A 196 -15.31 -1.33 22.36
N ALA A 197 -14.15 -1.81 21.87
CA ALA A 197 -13.16 -2.52 22.70
C ALA A 197 -12.47 -1.62 23.76
N GLY A 198 -12.83 -0.33 23.83
CA GLY A 198 -12.17 0.65 24.69
C GLY A 198 -10.74 0.98 24.22
N PRO A 199 -10.10 2.02 24.75
CA PRO A 199 -8.70 2.29 24.50
C PRO A 199 -7.86 1.25 25.24
N VAL A 200 -7.67 0.07 24.63
CA VAL A 200 -6.74 -0.91 25.18
C VAL A 200 -5.33 -0.39 24.89
N ASP A 201 -4.68 0.22 25.88
CA ASP A 201 -3.25 0.54 25.81
C ASP A 201 -2.44 -0.76 25.90
N LEU A 202 -2.50 -1.54 24.82
CA LEU A 202 -1.75 -2.78 24.63
C LEU A 202 -0.30 -2.48 24.26
N SER A 203 0.02 -1.24 23.89
CA SER A 203 1.34 -0.84 23.35
C SER A 203 2.49 -1.14 24.31
N SER A 204 2.27 -1.02 25.62
CA SER A 204 3.29 -1.25 26.66
C SER A 204 3.34 -2.68 27.15
N ARG A 205 2.24 -3.41 27.04
CA ARG A 205 2.14 -4.83 27.44
C ARG A 205 2.68 -5.73 26.34
N VAL A 206 2.20 -5.52 25.11
CA VAL A 206 2.57 -6.29 23.93
C VAL A 206 4.05 -6.10 23.57
N TRP A 207 4.57 -4.87 23.65
CA TRP A 207 5.98 -4.62 23.37
C TRP A 207 6.94 -5.34 24.32
N ARG A 208 6.53 -5.52 25.59
CA ARG A 208 7.30 -6.30 26.56
C ARG A 208 7.17 -7.80 26.32
N MET A 209 5.99 -8.29 25.92
CA MET A 209 5.76 -9.70 25.63
C MET A 209 6.55 -10.18 24.41
N ALA A 210 6.64 -9.37 23.36
CA ALA A 210 7.32 -9.74 22.12
C ALA A 210 8.83 -9.46 22.10
N GLY A 211 9.45 -9.17 23.27
CA GLY A 211 10.89 -8.88 23.33
C GLY A 211 11.33 -7.60 22.61
N GLY A 212 10.40 -6.69 22.27
CA GLY A 212 10.66 -5.47 21.52
C GLY A 212 10.62 -5.64 19.99
N TYR A 213 11.13 -4.65 19.25
CA TYR A 213 11.02 -4.59 17.79
C TYR A 213 11.78 -5.71 17.07
N GLU A 214 13.00 -6.02 17.54
CA GLU A 214 13.91 -6.94 16.86
C GLU A 214 13.41 -8.39 16.94
N ALA A 215 12.99 -8.84 18.13
CA ALA A 215 12.41 -10.17 18.32
C ALA A 215 11.11 -10.34 17.52
N TRP A 216 10.22 -9.34 17.55
CA TRP A 216 9.01 -9.36 16.71
C TRP A 216 9.33 -9.38 15.20
N PHE A 217 10.36 -8.64 14.76
CA PHE A 217 10.74 -8.61 13.35
C PHE A 217 11.34 -9.96 12.93
N ALA A 218 12.11 -10.63 13.80
CA ALA A 218 12.61 -11.97 13.56
C ALA A 218 11.47 -13.00 13.44
N GLU A 219 10.45 -12.92 14.29
CA GLU A 219 9.23 -13.75 14.18
C GLU A 219 8.49 -13.51 12.86
N LEU A 220 8.37 -12.25 12.44
CA LEU A 220 7.78 -11.92 11.14
C LEU A 220 8.59 -12.53 9.97
N ILE A 221 9.91 -12.45 10.02
CA ILE A 221 10.79 -13.07 9.01
C ILE A 221 10.58 -14.58 8.97
N ALA A 222 10.53 -15.24 10.13
CA ALA A 222 10.27 -16.68 10.21
C ALA A 222 8.91 -17.05 9.60
N TYR A 223 7.84 -16.35 9.99
CA TYR A 223 6.49 -16.54 9.47
C TYR A 223 6.43 -16.38 7.93
N LEU A 224 7.05 -15.33 7.40
CA LEU A 224 7.08 -15.09 5.95
C LEU A 224 7.92 -16.13 5.19
N GLY A 225 8.97 -16.68 5.80
CA GLY A 225 9.78 -17.75 5.23
C GLY A 225 9.06 -19.10 5.17
N GLU A 226 8.10 -19.32 6.07
CA GLU A 226 7.23 -20.49 6.11
C GLU A 226 6.04 -20.38 5.16
N ALA A 227 5.60 -19.16 4.83
CA ALA A 227 4.48 -18.93 3.94
C ALA A 227 4.75 -19.44 2.50
N GLU A 228 3.86 -20.31 2.00
CA GLU A 228 3.95 -20.87 0.65
C GLU A 228 3.74 -19.84 -0.46
N SER A 229 3.10 -18.70 -0.17
CA SER A 229 2.73 -17.68 -1.17
C SER A 229 3.31 -16.28 -0.87
N PRO A 230 3.87 -15.57 -1.87
CA PRO A 230 4.59 -14.29 -1.73
C PRO A 230 3.76 -13.10 -1.29
N ALA A 231 2.43 -13.21 -1.36
CA ALA A 231 1.57 -12.21 -0.77
C ALA A 231 0.18 -12.79 -0.44
N PRO A 232 -0.41 -12.36 0.67
CA PRO A 232 -1.70 -12.87 1.13
C PRO A 232 -2.89 -12.65 0.17
N TRP A 233 -2.77 -11.79 -0.84
CA TRP A 233 -3.81 -11.54 -1.85
C TRP A 233 -3.66 -12.37 -3.13
N ARG A 234 -2.58 -13.15 -3.31
CA ARG A 234 -2.36 -13.94 -4.53
C ARG A 234 -3.31 -15.12 -4.74
N ASN A 235 -4.07 -15.51 -3.72
CA ASN A 235 -4.97 -16.67 -3.80
C ASN A 235 -6.32 -16.34 -4.47
N ALA A 236 -6.61 -15.06 -4.75
CA ALA A 236 -7.80 -14.68 -5.50
C ALA A 236 -7.61 -14.92 -7.00
N ARG A 237 -8.64 -15.43 -7.67
CA ARG A 237 -8.62 -15.68 -9.12
C ARG A 237 -8.29 -14.38 -9.88
N GLY A 238 -7.26 -14.42 -10.74
CA GLY A 238 -6.81 -13.26 -11.51
C GLY A 238 -5.79 -12.36 -10.80
N ALA A 239 -5.39 -12.70 -9.56
CA ALA A 239 -4.40 -11.94 -8.79
C ALA A 239 -2.95 -12.25 -9.20
N GLU A 240 -2.71 -13.21 -10.10
CA GLU A 240 -1.37 -13.63 -10.51
C GLU A 240 -0.59 -12.49 -11.19
N THR A 241 -1.32 -11.57 -11.82
CA THR A 241 -0.77 -10.41 -12.56
C THR A 241 -0.77 -9.11 -11.75
N VAL A 242 -1.21 -9.15 -10.49
CA VAL A 242 -1.27 -7.96 -9.62
C VAL A 242 0.15 -7.67 -9.09
N PRO A 243 0.69 -6.46 -9.31
CA PRO A 243 2.04 -6.14 -8.88
C PRO A 243 2.16 -6.18 -7.36
N VAL A 244 3.21 -6.83 -6.85
CA VAL A 244 3.57 -6.77 -5.43
C VAL A 244 4.41 -5.52 -5.20
N ARG A 245 4.24 -4.85 -4.05
CA ARG A 245 5.11 -3.72 -3.70
C ARG A 245 6.56 -4.22 -3.64
N PRO A 246 7.54 -3.51 -4.25
CA PRO A 246 8.94 -3.94 -4.26
C PRO A 246 9.50 -4.23 -2.87
N GLY A 247 9.00 -3.53 -1.86
CA GLY A 247 9.32 -3.77 -0.48
C GLY A 247 8.88 -5.13 0.05
N CYS A 248 7.59 -5.41 -0.05
CA CYS A 248 7.03 -6.69 0.37
C CYS A 248 7.68 -7.85 -0.39
N GLN A 249 7.96 -7.67 -1.68
CA GLN A 249 8.69 -8.66 -2.48
C GLN A 249 10.08 -8.94 -1.91
N ARG A 250 10.91 -7.91 -1.70
CA ARG A 250 12.26 -8.07 -1.13
C ARG A 250 12.24 -8.71 0.26
N LEU A 251 11.28 -8.33 1.10
CA LEU A 251 11.12 -8.90 2.43
C LEU A 251 10.81 -10.41 2.35
N TRP A 252 9.91 -10.79 1.45
CA TRP A 252 9.59 -12.20 1.24
C TRP A 252 10.77 -12.99 0.67
N GLU A 253 11.47 -12.44 -0.33
CA GLU A 253 12.69 -13.04 -0.88
C GLU A 253 13.76 -13.21 0.21
N HIS A 254 13.95 -12.19 1.05
CA HIS A 254 14.87 -12.24 2.19
C HIS A 254 14.46 -13.31 3.20
N ALA A 255 13.18 -13.37 3.59
CA ALA A 255 12.66 -14.36 4.52
C ALA A 255 12.81 -15.80 4.01
N ARG A 256 12.62 -16.03 2.71
CA ARG A 256 12.86 -17.34 2.09
C ARG A 256 14.34 -17.70 1.99
N GLY A 257 15.21 -16.71 1.74
CA GLY A 257 16.65 -16.90 1.79
C GLY A 257 17.13 -17.27 3.19
N ALA A 258 16.63 -16.59 4.22
CA ALA A 258 16.93 -16.86 5.63
C ALA A 258 16.45 -18.25 6.09
N ARG A 259 15.48 -18.87 5.42
CA ARG A 259 15.10 -20.27 5.68
C ARG A 259 16.20 -21.28 5.31
N GLY A 260 17.04 -20.94 4.32
CA GLY A 260 18.23 -21.73 3.96
C GLY A 260 19.39 -21.51 4.93
N ASP A 261 19.48 -20.29 5.47
CA ASP A 261 20.46 -19.87 6.46
C ASP A 261 19.82 -19.80 7.85
N ARG A 262 19.60 -20.95 8.51
CA ARG A 262 19.45 -20.97 9.98
C ARG A 262 20.79 -20.53 10.60
N ILE A 263 21.11 -19.24 10.50
CA ILE A 263 22.30 -18.62 11.05
C ILE A 263 21.86 -17.77 12.24
N ALA A 264 22.42 -18.17 13.38
CA ALA A 264 22.40 -17.56 14.70
C ALA A 264 22.02 -16.06 14.74
N TRP A 265 20.85 -15.78 15.29
CA TRP A 265 20.59 -14.54 16.00
C TRP A 265 20.66 -14.88 17.49
N THR A 266 21.87 -14.88 18.03
CA THR A 266 22.17 -14.91 19.48
C THR A 266 23.02 -13.70 19.82
#